data_AF-A0A257R1X0-F1
#
_entry.id   AF-A0A257R1X0-F1
#
_cell.length_a   1.000
_cell.length_b   1.000
_cell.length_c   1.000
_cell.angle_alpha   90.00
_cell.angle_beta   90.00
_cell.angle_gamma   90.00
#
_symmetry.space_group_name_H-M   'P 1'
#
loop_
_entity.id
_entity.type
_entity.pdbx_description
1 polymer ?
#
loop_
_entity_poly.entity_id
_entity_poly.type
_entity_poly.pdbx_seq_one_letter_code
_entity_poly.pdbx_strand_id
1 'polypeptide(L)'
;MPPLRGLVSHRRIQFLALGLAGSPFLASYLPFGWDGTVTSIVMDQPDRWDAGAALMKVANPEAWDTLAADRRLITGNKASAKAVSQCQTQVAATHKPQLCQITGQPGA
;
A
#
# COMPACT_ATOMS: atom_id res chain seq x y z
N MET A 1 40.97 -15.44 -36.56
CA MET A 1 40.50 -14.43 -35.58
C MET A 1 39.10 -14.82 -35.13
N PRO A 2 38.91 -15.35 -33.90
CA PRO A 2 37.61 -15.81 -33.42
C PRO A 2 36.66 -14.64 -33.12
N PRO A 3 35.34 -14.79 -33.31
CA PRO A 3 34.39 -13.70 -33.18
C PRO A 3 34.11 -13.37 -31.70
N LEU A 4 34.60 -12.21 -31.25
CA LEU A 4 34.41 -11.66 -29.90
C LEU A 4 32.94 -11.33 -29.53
N ARG A 5 31.98 -11.56 -30.43
CA ARG A 5 30.56 -11.19 -30.28
C ARG A 5 29.77 -12.11 -29.33
N GLY A 6 30.18 -13.38 -29.21
CA GLY A 6 29.49 -14.38 -28.37
C GLY A 6 29.72 -14.23 -26.87
N LEU A 7 30.94 -13.85 -26.46
CA LEU A 7 31.32 -13.69 -25.05
C LEU A 7 30.55 -12.56 -24.36
N VAL A 8 30.28 -11.46 -25.08
CA VAL A 8 29.58 -10.29 -24.52
C VAL A 8 28.10 -10.61 -24.26
N SER A 9 27.48 -11.40 -25.14
CA SER A 9 26.08 -11.81 -24.99
C SER A 9 25.88 -12.79 -23.83
N HIS A 10 26.76 -13.79 -23.69
CA HIS A 10 26.71 -14.75 -22.58
C HIS A 10 26.91 -14.06 -21.24
N ARG A 11 27.86 -13.13 -21.17
CA ARG A 11 28.15 -12.39 -19.94
C ARG A 11 26.98 -11.49 -19.51
N ARG A 12 26.25 -10.88 -20.46
CA ARG A 12 25.03 -10.10 -20.17
C ARG A 12 23.87 -10.98 -19.68
N ILE A 13 23.67 -12.13 -20.30
CA ILE A 13 22.61 -13.08 -19.92
C ILE A 13 22.90 -13.66 -18.53
N GLN A 14 24.17 -13.97 -18.23
CA GLN A 14 24.56 -14.40 -16.89
C GLN A 14 24.25 -13.37 -15.81
N PHE A 15 24.57 -12.09 -16.03
CA PHE A 15 24.23 -11.04 -15.06
C PHE A 15 22.72 -10.87 -14.88
N LEU A 16 21.95 -10.95 -15.96
CA LEU A 16 20.48 -10.91 -15.87
C LEU A 16 19.95 -12.08 -15.05
N ALA A 17 20.42 -13.30 -15.33
CA ALA A 17 20.00 -14.51 -14.63
C ALA A 17 20.37 -14.47 -13.14
N LEU A 18 21.59 -14.02 -12.82
CA LEU A 18 22.05 -13.79 -11.44
C LEU A 18 21.21 -12.72 -10.72
N GLY A 19 20.89 -11.62 -11.41
CA GLY A 19 20.03 -10.57 -10.87
C GLY A 19 18.60 -11.06 -10.61
N LEU A 20 18.01 -11.81 -11.55
CA LEU A 20 16.65 -12.35 -11.41
C LEU A 20 16.56 -13.39 -10.28
N ALA A 21 17.55 -14.28 -10.19
CA ALA A 21 17.60 -15.31 -9.15
C ALA A 21 17.95 -14.73 -7.78
N GLY A 22 18.78 -13.68 -7.72
CA GLY A 22 19.17 -13.01 -6.47
C GLY A 22 18.12 -12.02 -5.95
N SER A 23 17.28 -11.47 -6.81
CA SER A 23 16.21 -10.51 -6.46
C SER A 23 15.30 -10.98 -5.32
N PRO A 24 14.72 -12.20 -5.32
CA PRO A 24 13.85 -12.64 -4.22
C PRO A 24 14.60 -12.81 -2.89
N PHE A 25 15.88 -13.17 -2.91
CA PHE A 25 16.70 -13.22 -1.71
C PHE A 25 16.92 -11.82 -1.14
N LEU A 26 17.29 -10.83 -1.98
CA LEU A 26 17.39 -9.44 -1.53
C LEU A 26 16.05 -8.91 -1.02
N ALA A 27 14.93 -9.22 -1.71
CA ALA A 27 13.57 -8.86 -1.30
C ALA A 27 13.25 -9.32 0.13
N SER A 28 13.64 -10.55 0.47
CA SER A 28 13.36 -11.15 1.79
C SER A 28 14.13 -10.52 2.96
N TYR A 29 15.21 -9.79 2.70
CA TYR A 29 15.98 -9.07 3.72
C TYR A 29 15.52 -7.62 3.91
N LEU A 30 14.55 -7.13 3.13
CA LEU A 30 14.04 -5.78 3.33
C LEU A 30 13.27 -5.69 4.65
N PRO A 31 13.47 -4.62 5.44
CA PRO A 31 12.74 -4.41 6.68
C PRO A 31 11.22 -4.40 6.43
N PHE A 32 10.45 -4.98 7.35
CA PHE A 32 8.99 -4.92 7.33
C PHE A 32 8.52 -3.48 7.08
N GLY A 33 7.83 -3.25 5.96
CA GLY A 33 7.33 -1.94 5.54
C GLY A 33 7.90 -1.42 4.22
N TRP A 34 9.03 -1.92 3.75
CA TRP A 34 9.62 -1.52 2.46
C TRP A 34 8.90 -2.11 1.25
N ASP A 35 8.22 -3.26 1.38
CA ASP A 35 7.39 -3.85 0.32
C ASP A 35 6.30 -2.87 -0.17
N GLY A 36 5.72 -2.11 0.76
CA GLY A 36 4.78 -1.03 0.44
C GLY A 36 5.43 0.15 -0.27
N THR A 37 6.67 0.51 0.09
CA THR A 37 7.44 1.58 -0.57
C THR A 37 7.87 1.19 -1.98
N VAL A 38 8.26 -0.07 -2.19
CA VAL A 38 8.58 -0.60 -3.54
C VAL A 38 7.33 -0.55 -4.41
N THR A 39 6.17 -0.98 -3.86
CA THR A 39 4.90 -0.91 -4.58
C THR A 39 4.54 0.52 -4.97
N SER A 40 4.72 1.49 -4.07
CA SER A 40 4.42 2.91 -4.38
C SER A 40 5.38 3.48 -5.43
N ILE A 41 6.67 3.13 -5.39
CA ILE A 41 7.64 3.53 -6.42
C ILE A 41 7.30 2.94 -7.79
N VAL A 42 6.99 1.63 -7.85
CA VAL A 42 6.67 0.94 -9.11
C VAL A 42 5.38 1.49 -9.73
N MET A 43 4.40 1.83 -8.89
CA MET A 43 3.10 2.36 -9.31
C MET A 43 3.10 3.88 -9.51
N ASP A 44 4.23 4.56 -9.27
CA ASP A 44 4.36 6.03 -9.27
C ASP A 44 3.30 6.71 -8.39
N GLN A 45 3.17 6.24 -7.15
CA GLN A 45 2.23 6.75 -6.15
C GLN A 45 2.94 7.30 -4.91
N PRO A 46 2.35 8.29 -4.21
CA PRO A 46 2.96 8.92 -3.04
C PRO A 46 3.26 7.94 -1.90
N ASP A 47 2.35 7.00 -1.67
CA ASP A 47 2.54 5.95 -0.67
C ASP A 47 1.81 4.65 -1.03
N ARG A 48 2.04 3.63 -0.19
CA ARG A 48 1.48 2.27 -0.38
C ARG A 48 -0.04 2.22 -0.39
N TRP A 49 -0.71 3.12 0.32
CA TRP A 49 -2.17 3.21 0.37
C TRP A 49 -2.73 3.85 -0.90
N ASP A 50 -2.05 4.87 -1.45
CA ASP A 50 -2.40 5.43 -2.76
C ASP A 50 -2.21 4.41 -3.89
N ALA A 51 -1.14 3.61 -3.83
CA ALA A 51 -0.94 2.49 -4.75
C ALA A 51 -2.07 1.46 -4.67
N GLY A 52 -2.46 1.06 -3.46
CA GLY A 52 -3.61 0.17 -3.26
C GLY A 52 -4.92 0.77 -3.77
N ALA A 53 -5.15 2.06 -3.50
CA ALA A 53 -6.33 2.79 -3.98
C ALA A 53 -6.39 2.85 -5.51
N ALA A 54 -5.26 3.12 -6.17
CA ALA A 54 -5.17 3.14 -7.63
C ALA A 54 -5.50 1.76 -8.23
N LEU A 55 -4.97 0.68 -7.64
CA LEU A 55 -5.29 -0.68 -8.07
C LEU A 55 -6.78 -1.00 -7.90
N MET A 56 -7.36 -0.66 -6.76
CA MET A 56 -8.77 -0.92 -6.48
C MET A 56 -9.70 -0.15 -7.43
N LYS A 57 -9.39 1.12 -7.72
CA LYS A 57 -10.15 1.94 -8.68
C LYS A 57 -10.20 1.32 -10.07
N VAL A 58 -9.10 0.69 -10.50
CA VAL A 58 -9.03 0.03 -11.81
C VAL A 58 -9.70 -1.34 -11.79
N ALA A 59 -9.48 -2.12 -10.73
CA ALA A 59 -9.99 -3.49 -10.63
C ALA A 59 -11.50 -3.57 -10.42
N ASN A 60 -12.07 -2.70 -9.57
CA ASN A 60 -13.50 -2.61 -9.32
C ASN A 60 -13.87 -1.20 -8.82
N PRO A 61 -14.22 -0.28 -9.74
CA PRO A 61 -14.50 1.11 -9.38
C PRO A 61 -15.74 1.26 -8.49
N GLU A 62 -16.79 0.47 -8.71
CA GLU A 62 -18.04 0.55 -7.93
C GLU A 62 -17.82 0.14 -6.46
N ALA A 63 -17.09 -0.96 -6.25
CA ALA A 63 -16.71 -1.39 -4.91
C ALA A 63 -15.79 -0.36 -4.23
N TRP A 64 -14.86 0.23 -4.98
CA TRP A 64 -14.00 1.29 -4.45
C TRP A 64 -14.78 2.53 -4.04
N ASP A 65 -15.75 2.97 -4.86
CA ASP A 65 -16.57 4.15 -4.56
C ASP A 65 -17.43 3.94 -3.31
N THR A 66 -17.96 2.74 -3.11
CA THR A 66 -18.67 2.37 -1.88
C THR A 66 -17.76 2.47 -0.66
N LEU A 67 -16.56 1.88 -0.71
CA LEU A 67 -15.57 1.97 0.37
C LEU A 67 -15.14 3.41 0.65
N ALA A 68 -14.96 4.21 -0.40
CA ALA A 68 -14.61 5.62 -0.29
C ALA A 68 -15.75 6.43 0.35
N ALA A 69 -17.01 6.13 0.04
CA ALA A 69 -18.17 6.74 0.67
C ALA A 69 -18.23 6.39 2.16
N ASP A 70 -18.05 5.13 2.54
CA ASP A 70 -18.00 4.70 3.95
C ASP A 70 -16.87 5.39 4.72
N ARG A 71 -15.69 5.50 4.10
CA ARG A 71 -14.54 6.20 4.69
C ARG A 71 -14.87 7.68 4.97
N ARG A 72 -15.62 8.34 4.08
CA ARG A 72 -16.03 9.74 4.23
C ARG A 72 -16.98 9.95 5.41
N LEU A 73 -17.73 8.95 5.86
CA LEU A 73 -18.54 9.06 7.09
C LEU A 73 -17.66 9.35 8.32
N ILE A 74 -16.44 8.79 8.32
CA ILE A 74 -15.47 8.95 9.40
C ILE A 74 -14.62 10.21 9.19
N THR A 75 -14.10 10.42 7.98
CA THR A 75 -13.09 11.45 7.71
C THR A 75 -13.64 12.76 7.14
N GLY A 76 -14.84 12.74 6.57
CA GLY A 76 -15.45 13.88 5.88
C GLY A 76 -16.00 14.95 6.83
N ASN A 77 -16.21 14.62 8.11
CA ASN A 77 -16.65 15.55 9.14
C ASN A 77 -15.62 15.63 10.28
N LYS A 78 -15.21 16.84 10.65
CA LYS A 78 -14.24 17.08 11.73
C LYS A 78 -14.69 16.50 13.09
N ALA A 79 -15.99 16.54 13.38
CA ALA A 79 -16.56 15.98 14.60
C ALA A 79 -16.45 14.45 14.62
N SER A 80 -16.80 13.77 13.53
CA SER A 80 -16.65 12.31 13.39
C SER A 80 -15.18 11.89 13.49
N ALA A 81 -14.29 12.58 12.78
CA ALA A 81 -12.85 12.30 12.82
C ALA A 81 -12.29 12.46 14.24
N LYS A 82 -12.71 13.52 14.96
CA LYS A 82 -12.34 13.74 16.35
C LYS A 82 -12.87 12.64 17.27
N ALA A 83 -14.14 12.25 17.13
CA ALA A 83 -14.75 11.19 17.94
C ALA A 83 -14.01 9.85 17.77
N VAL A 84 -13.67 9.47 16.52
CA VAL A 84 -12.88 8.26 16.26
C VAL A 84 -11.47 8.36 16.84
N SER A 85 -10.79 9.49 16.68
CA SER A 85 -9.45 9.69 17.26
C SER A 85 -9.46 9.57 18.80
N GLN A 86 -10.43 10.19 19.47
CA GLN A 86 -10.57 10.11 20.93
C GLN A 86 -10.85 8.69 21.40
N CYS A 87 -11.72 7.97 20.67
CA CYS A 87 -11.97 6.56 20.94
C CYS A 87 -10.68 5.72 20.85
N GLN A 88 -9.90 5.89 19.79
CA GLN A 88 -8.64 5.18 19.60
C GLN A 88 -7.66 5.48 20.75
N THR A 89 -7.57 6.74 21.18
CA THR A 89 -6.76 7.13 22.35
C THR A 89 -7.24 6.44 23.63
N GLN A 90 -8.55 6.36 23.87
CA GLN A 90 -9.10 5.69 25.05
C GLN A 90 -8.84 4.17 25.03
N VAL A 91 -9.03 3.52 23.89
CA VAL A 91 -8.70 2.08 23.73
C VAL A 91 -7.21 1.85 23.99
N ALA A 92 -6.34 2.70 23.43
CA ALA A 92 -4.89 2.62 23.64
C ALA A 92 -4.50 2.86 25.10
N ALA A 93 -5.14 3.81 25.78
CA ALA A 93 -4.83 4.14 27.18
C ALA A 93 -5.36 3.09 28.17
N THR A 94 -6.53 2.51 27.89
CA THR A 94 -7.19 1.59 28.82
C THR A 94 -6.85 0.12 28.57
N HIS A 95 -6.33 -0.21 27.37
CA HIS A 95 -6.13 -1.58 26.90
C HIS A 95 -7.40 -2.47 27.01
N LYS A 96 -8.58 -1.86 27.04
CA LYS A 96 -9.87 -2.54 27.16
C LYS A 96 -10.74 -2.24 25.93
N PRO A 97 -11.64 -3.17 25.55
CA PRO A 97 -12.65 -2.89 24.53
C PRO A 97 -13.49 -1.66 24.93
N GLN A 98 -13.65 -0.71 24.00
CA GLN A 98 -14.50 0.46 24.17
C GLN A 98 -15.58 0.46 23.08
N LEU A 99 -16.82 0.73 23.47
CA LEU A 99 -17.89 1.00 22.51
C LEU A 99 -17.85 2.48 22.14
N CYS A 100 -17.62 2.77 20.87
CA CYS A 100 -17.57 4.13 20.37
C CYS A 100 -18.62 4.33 19.28
N GLN A 101 -19.40 5.40 19.40
CA GLN A 101 -20.43 5.75 18.45
C GLN A 101 -20.04 7.04 17.73
N ILE A 102 -20.23 7.04 16.42
CA ILE A 102 -20.21 8.24 15.60
C ILE A 102 -21.62 8.50 15.11
N THR A 103 -22.06 9.74 15.16
CA THR A 103 -23.33 10.14 14.59
C THR A 103 -23.12 10.54 13.14
N GLY A 104 -23.74 9.81 12.22
CA GLY A 104 -23.82 10.21 10.82
C GLY A 104 -24.87 11.29 10.62
N GLN A 105 -24.64 12.20 9.67
CA GLN A 105 -25.75 12.97 9.11
C GLN A 105 -26.46 12.10 8.07
N PRO A 106 -27.81 12.18 7.95
CA PRO A 106 -28.51 11.50 6.87
C PRO A 106 -27.91 11.97 5.53
N GLY A 107 -27.56 11.01 4.67
CA GLY A 107 -26.91 11.28 3.39
C GLY A 107 -27.74 12.25 2.55
N ALA A 108 -27.07 13.26 2.00
CA ALA A 108 -27.60 14.05 0.91
C ALA A 108 -27.58 13.24 -0.39
#